data_AF-A0A415ZWT2-F1
#
_entry.id   AF-A0A415ZWT2-F1
#
_cell.length_a   1.000
_cell.length_b   1.000
_cell.length_c   1.000
_cell.angle_alpha   90.00
_cell.angle_beta   90.00
_cell.angle_gamma   90.00
#
_symmetry.space_group_name_H-M   'P 1'
#
loop_
_entity.id
_entity.type
_entity.pdbx_description
1 polymer ?
#
loop_
_entity_poly.entity_id
_entity_poly.type
_entity_poly.pdbx_seq_one_letter_code
_entity_poly.pdbx_strand_id
1 'polypeptide(L)'
;MENRKKVLNLLGLATRAGKTASGEFMTEKAIKSGKAYLVIVSEEASDNTKKMFENSCAYYKVPVYQFGMKEELGHAMGKEMRASLAVLDSGFAKALREKLDD
;
A
#
# COMPACT_ATOMS: atom_id res chain seq x y z
N MET A 1 -3.89 -15.63 10.14
CA MET A 1 -4.28 -15.96 8.74
C MET A 1 -5.56 -15.27 8.27
N GLU A 2 -6.60 -15.15 9.11
CA GLU A 2 -7.87 -14.55 8.69
C GLU A 2 -7.77 -13.03 8.36
N ASN A 3 -7.01 -12.26 9.14
CA ASN A 3 -6.80 -10.82 8.89
C ASN A 3 -6.05 -10.54 7.58
N ARG A 4 -5.04 -11.34 7.22
CA ARG A 4 -4.28 -11.16 5.97
C ARG A 4 -5.19 -11.22 4.75
N LYS A 5 -6.12 -12.19 4.71
CA LYS A 5 -7.11 -12.31 3.64
C LYS A 5 -8.06 -11.10 3.60
N LYS A 6 -8.48 -10.57 4.77
CA LYS A 6 -9.32 -9.37 4.85
C LYS A 6 -8.61 -8.14 4.28
N VAL A 7 -7.33 -7.94 4.61
CA VAL A 7 -6.50 -6.85 4.05
C VAL A 7 -6.40 -6.98 2.53
N LEU A 8 -6.05 -8.16 2.01
CA LEU A 8 -5.91 -8.37 0.56
C LEU A 8 -7.24 -8.19 -0.19
N ASN A 9 -8.36 -8.67 0.37
CA ASN A 9 -9.69 -8.47 -0.22
C ASN A 9 -10.09 -6.99 -0.27
N LEU A 10 -9.83 -6.26 0.82
CA LEU A 10 -10.12 -4.83 0.90
C LEU A 10 -9.23 -4.02 -0.05
N LEU A 11 -7.96 -4.40 -0.18
CA LEU A 11 -7.03 -3.84 -1.16
C LEU A 11 -7.57 -4.03 -2.58
N GLY A 12 -8.04 -5.24 -2.92
CA GLY A 12 -8.62 -5.50 -4.24
C GLY A 12 -9.90 -4.71 -4.52
N LEU A 13 -10.74 -4.46 -3.50
CA LEU A 13 -11.88 -3.56 -3.60
C LEU A 13 -11.44 -2.11 -3.88
N ALA A 14 -10.46 -1.61 -3.14
CA ALA A 14 -9.90 -0.28 -3.35
C ALA A 14 -9.33 -0.12 -4.77
N THR A 15 -8.62 -1.15 -5.28
CA THR A 15 -8.09 -1.14 -6.64
C THR A 15 -9.19 -1.12 -7.69
N ARG A 16 -10.24 -1.96 -7.56
CA ARG A 16 -11.38 -1.94 -8.49
C ARG A 16 -12.12 -0.60 -8.48
N ALA A 17 -12.16 0.09 -7.35
CA ALA A 17 -12.74 1.43 -7.23
C ALA A 17 -11.84 2.55 -7.77
N GLY A 18 -10.65 2.23 -8.32
CA GLY A 18 -9.68 3.21 -8.80
C GLY A 18 -9.04 4.03 -7.67
N LYS A 19 -9.07 3.53 -6.43
CA LYS A 19 -8.59 4.21 -5.22
C LYS A 19 -7.20 3.76 -4.78
N THR A 20 -6.42 3.23 -5.70
CA THR A 20 -5.02 2.84 -5.46
C THR A 20 -4.12 3.27 -6.61
N ALA A 21 -2.88 3.62 -6.30
CA ALA A 21 -1.77 3.71 -7.24
C ALA A 21 -0.72 2.67 -6.86
N SER A 22 -0.06 2.01 -7.83
CA SER A 22 0.87 0.91 -7.54
C SER A 22 2.15 0.98 -8.37
N GLY A 23 3.25 0.49 -7.81
CA GLY A 23 4.58 0.60 -8.38
C GLY A 23 5.33 1.81 -7.84
N GLU A 24 6.66 1.71 -7.79
CA GLU A 24 7.52 2.64 -7.05
C GLU A 24 7.25 4.11 -7.39
N PHE A 25 7.35 4.45 -8.67
CA PHE A 25 7.13 5.81 -9.18
C PHE A 25 5.73 6.36 -8.88
N MET A 26 4.69 5.55 -9.09
CA MET A 26 3.30 6.00 -8.91
C MET A 26 2.95 6.20 -7.44
N THR A 27 3.46 5.32 -6.57
CA THR A 27 3.33 5.43 -5.12
C THR A 27 4.06 6.68 -4.62
N GLU A 28 5.31 6.89 -5.04
CA GLU A 28 6.09 8.07 -4.65
C GLU A 28 5.41 9.38 -5.11
N LYS A 29 4.91 9.42 -6.35
CA LYS A 29 4.17 10.56 -6.88
C LYS A 29 2.90 10.84 -6.06
N ALA A 30 2.17 9.81 -5.65
CA ALA A 30 0.97 9.97 -4.82
C ALA A 30 1.29 10.57 -3.44
N ILE A 31 2.40 10.14 -2.82
CA ILE A 31 2.89 10.70 -1.55
C ILE A 31 3.23 12.18 -1.72
N LYS A 32 4.13 12.50 -2.67
CA LYS A 32 4.62 13.88 -2.90
C LYS A 32 3.52 14.86 -3.32
N SER A 33 2.46 14.37 -3.97
CA SER A 33 1.30 15.18 -4.37
C SER A 33 0.22 15.30 -3.30
N GLY A 34 0.42 14.73 -2.10
CA GLY A 34 -0.55 14.78 -1.00
C GLY A 34 -1.83 13.96 -1.25
N LYS A 35 -1.79 13.02 -2.21
CA LYS A 35 -2.94 12.17 -2.56
C LYS A 35 -2.96 10.83 -1.84
N ALA A 36 -1.81 10.39 -1.31
CA ALA A 36 -1.70 9.14 -0.57
C ALA A 36 -2.21 9.33 0.86
N TYR A 37 -3.16 8.47 1.27
CA TYR A 37 -3.66 8.38 2.64
C TYR A 37 -3.05 7.23 3.43
N LEU A 38 -2.48 6.24 2.74
CA LEU A 38 -1.79 5.08 3.29
C LEU A 38 -0.86 4.53 2.23
N VAL A 39 0.32 4.05 2.63
CA VAL A 39 1.27 3.34 1.77
C VAL A 39 1.48 1.93 2.32
N ILE A 40 1.49 0.94 1.42
CA ILE A 40 1.85 -0.43 1.73
C ILE A 40 3.06 -0.81 0.88
N VAL A 41 4.09 -1.34 1.52
CA VAL A 41 5.31 -1.85 0.90
C VAL A 41 5.38 -3.35 1.18
N SER A 42 5.74 -4.15 0.17
CA SER A 42 5.93 -5.58 0.37
C SER A 42 7.05 -5.87 1.37
N GLU A 43 6.87 -6.92 2.16
CA GLU A 43 7.90 -7.45 3.06
C GLU A 43 9.16 -7.93 2.28
N GLU A 44 9.01 -8.26 1.00
CA GLU A 44 10.10 -8.69 0.09
C GLU A 44 10.67 -7.54 -0.77
N ALA A 45 10.23 -6.31 -0.53
CA ALA A 45 10.86 -5.15 -1.14
C ALA A 45 12.31 -5.02 -0.64
N SER A 46 13.20 -4.47 -1.46
CA SER A 46 14.58 -4.25 -1.06
C SER A 46 14.66 -3.28 0.12
N ASP A 47 15.71 -3.38 0.94
CA ASP A 47 15.93 -2.44 2.05
C ASP A 47 15.99 -0.99 1.59
N ASN A 48 16.57 -0.74 0.41
CA ASN A 48 16.60 0.59 -0.18
C ASN A 48 15.18 1.10 -0.49
N THR A 49 14.32 0.25 -1.07
CA THR A 49 12.93 0.59 -1.36
C THR A 49 12.14 0.87 -0.09
N LYS A 50 12.30 0.03 0.94
CA LYS A 50 11.65 0.21 2.25
C LYS A 50 12.05 1.52 2.90
N LYS A 51 13.36 1.78 3.02
CA LYS A 51 13.90 3.03 3.57
C LYS A 51 13.45 4.26 2.80
N MET A 52 13.42 4.18 1.47
CA MET A 52 12.94 5.29 0.63
C MET A 52 11.48 5.64 0.96
N PHE A 53 10.60 4.64 1.03
CA PHE A 53 9.19 4.87 1.35
C PHE A 53 9.00 5.33 2.80
N GLU A 54 9.71 4.75 3.76
CA GLU A 54 9.68 5.17 5.16
C GLU A 54 10.07 6.65 5.32
N ASN A 55 11.18 7.08 4.71
CA ASN A 55 11.63 8.47 4.76
C ASN A 55 10.63 9.43 4.10
N SER A 56 10.12 9.07 2.92
CA SER A 56 9.13 9.88 2.20
C SER A 56 7.83 10.01 3.00
N CYS A 57 7.31 8.89 3.50
CA CYS A 57 6.09 8.84 4.30
C CYS A 57 6.24 9.62 5.61
N ALA A 58 7.39 9.55 6.28
CA ALA A 58 7.68 10.34 7.47
C ALA A 58 7.65 11.84 7.19
N TYR A 59 8.25 12.29 6.08
CA TYR A 59 8.27 13.71 5.70
C TYR A 59 6.87 14.23 5.37
N TYR A 60 6.11 13.50 4.55
CA TYR A 60 4.76 13.90 4.13
C TYR A 60 3.65 13.50 5.14
N LYS A 61 4.02 12.89 6.28
CA LYS A 61 3.12 12.42 7.33
C LYS A 61 2.04 11.46 6.83
N VAL A 62 2.43 10.54 5.94
CA VAL A 62 1.57 9.48 5.42
C VAL A 62 1.87 8.19 6.20
N PRO A 63 0.87 7.45 6.71
CA PRO A 63 1.09 6.15 7.32
C PRO A 63 1.67 5.15 6.32
N VAL A 64 2.64 4.34 6.75
CA VAL A 64 3.29 3.30 5.94
C VAL A 64 3.33 1.97 6.68
N TYR A 65 3.04 0.88 5.98
CA TYR A 65 3.09 -0.48 6.51
C TYR A 65 3.91 -1.38 5.60
N GLN A 66 4.70 -2.27 6.21
CA GLN A 66 5.29 -3.40 5.52
C GLN A 66 4.32 -4.58 5.64
N PHE A 67 3.80 -5.06 4.51
CA PHE A 67 2.82 -6.14 4.50
C PHE A 67 2.81 -6.86 3.15
N GLY A 68 2.77 -8.19 3.19
CA GLY A 68 2.50 -9.00 2.00
C GLY A 68 3.75 -9.31 1.17
N MET A 69 3.72 -10.47 0.51
CA MET A 69 4.63 -10.80 -0.58
C MET A 69 4.26 -10.03 -1.85
N LYS A 70 5.21 -9.90 -2.79
CA LYS A 70 4.97 -9.11 -4.01
C LYS A 70 3.84 -9.69 -4.85
N GLU A 71 3.75 -11.01 -4.91
CA GLU A 71 2.73 -11.77 -5.62
C GLU A 71 1.36 -11.59 -4.97
N GLU A 72 1.28 -11.62 -3.63
CA GLU A 72 0.03 -11.42 -2.91
C GLU A 72 -0.55 -10.01 -3.16
N LEU A 73 0.30 -8.99 -3.03
CA LEU A 73 -0.08 -7.61 -3.32
C LEU A 73 -0.44 -7.44 -4.80
N GLY A 74 0.36 -8.02 -5.70
CA GLY A 74 0.10 -8.01 -7.13
C GLY A 74 -1.28 -8.59 -7.45
N HIS A 75 -1.53 -9.81 -6.98
CA HIS A 75 -2.76 -10.55 -7.26
C HIS A 75 -4.00 -9.84 -6.72
N ALA A 76 -3.93 -9.32 -5.49
CA ALA A 76 -5.02 -8.52 -4.91
C ALA A 76 -5.38 -7.31 -5.79
N MET A 77 -4.39 -6.71 -6.46
CA MET A 77 -4.55 -5.58 -7.37
C MET A 77 -4.81 -5.96 -8.83
N GLY A 78 -5.00 -7.25 -9.14
CA GLY A 78 -5.17 -7.73 -10.53
C GLY A 78 -3.92 -7.57 -11.39
N LYS A 79 -2.74 -7.72 -10.77
CA LYS A 79 -1.41 -7.71 -11.40
C LYS A 79 -0.64 -8.97 -11.02
N GLU A 80 0.47 -9.24 -11.69
CA GLU A 80 1.33 -10.39 -11.36
C GLU A 80 2.07 -10.15 -10.04
N MET A 81 2.74 -9.01 -9.91
CA MET A 81 3.49 -8.66 -8.71
C MET A 81 3.49 -7.14 -8.45
N ARG A 82 3.52 -6.73 -7.18
CA ARG A 82 3.69 -5.33 -6.75
C ARG A 82 4.51 -5.23 -5.48
N ALA A 83 5.59 -4.45 -5.53
CA ALA A 83 6.43 -4.17 -4.36
C ALA A 83 5.92 -3.02 -3.49
N SER A 84 5.12 -2.11 -4.04
CA SER A 84 4.54 -1.00 -3.29
C SER A 84 3.24 -0.48 -3.91
N LEU A 85 2.42 0.14 -3.07
CA LEU A 85 1.18 0.80 -3.47
C LEU A 85 0.82 1.95 -2.50
N ALA A 86 0.10 2.93 -3.01
CA ALA A 86 -0.57 3.98 -2.26
C ALA A 86 -2.09 3.81 -2.36
N VAL A 87 -2.78 3.97 -1.23
CA VAL A 87 -4.23 4.10 -1.14
C VAL A 87 -4.60 5.57 -1.23
N LEU A 88 -5.50 5.90 -2.14
CA LEU A 88 -5.83 7.28 -2.54
C LEU A 88 -7.18 7.75 -1.97
N ASP A 89 -7.76 6.98 -1.07
CA ASP A 89 -9.04 7.25 -0.42
C ASP A 89 -8.91 7.06 1.08
N SER A 90 -9.42 8.01 1.85
CA SER A 90 -9.29 8.03 3.31
C SER A 90 -10.12 6.94 3.99
N GLY A 91 -11.27 6.55 3.42
CA GLY A 91 -12.13 5.49 3.95
C GLY A 91 -11.46 4.14 3.82
N PHE A 92 -10.96 3.81 2.62
CA PHE A 92 -10.18 2.59 2.41
C PHE A 92 -8.90 2.58 3.26
N ALA A 93 -8.19 3.70 3.35
CA ALA A 93 -6.98 3.80 4.17
C ALA A 93 -7.27 3.54 5.65
N LYS A 94 -8.35 4.10 6.20
CA LYS A 94 -8.75 3.85 7.59
C LYS A 94 -9.06 2.36 7.82
N ALA A 95 -9.91 1.77 6.98
CA ALA A 95 -10.31 0.37 7.12
C ALA A 95 -9.14 -0.61 6.93
N LEU A 96 -8.18 -0.29 6.06
CA LEU A 96 -6.97 -1.09 5.90
C LEU A 96 -6.07 -1.01 7.13
N ARG A 97 -5.84 0.19 7.68
CA ARG A 97 -5.02 0.35 8.90
C ARG A 97 -5.60 -0.42 10.09
N GLU A 98 -6.91 -0.32 10.31
CA GLU A 98 -7.60 -1.09 11.36
C GLU A 98 -7.35 -2.61 11.23
N LYS A 99 -7.14 -3.14 10.03
CA LYS A 99 -6.86 -4.57 9.81
C LYS A 99 -5.37 -4.93 9.81
N LEU A 100 -4.50 -3.94 9.65
CA LEU A 100 -3.05 -4.09 9.67
C LEU A 100 -2.49 -3.95 11.10
N ASP A 101 -3.17 -3.18 11.95
CA ASP A 101 -2.85 -3.00 13.36
C ASP A 101 -3.39 -4.15 14.25
N ASP A 102 -4.30 -4.99 13.72
CA ASP A 102 -4.92 -6.15 14.38
C ASP A 102 -4.09 -7.44 14.25
#